data_AF-A0AAU6D4N3-F1
#
_entry.id   AF-A0AAU6D4N3-F1
#
_cell.length_a   1.000
_cell.length_b   1.000
_cell.length_c   1.000
_cell.angle_alpha   90.00
_cell.angle_beta   90.00
_cell.angle_gamma   90.00
#
_symmetry.space_group_name_H-M   'P 1'
#
loop_
_entity.id
_entity.type
_entity.pdbx_description
1 polymer ?
#
loop_
_entity_poly.entity_id
_entity_poly.type
_entity_poly.pdbx_seq_one_letter_code
_entity_poly.pdbx_strand_id
1 'polypeptide(L)'
;MTTTETAAPTETTAPSKATETTDPTGTTHPADETVAPPARRIDLMDNAGDFYQAMFALDKAAARGLDPVVSELVRVRSSQLNGCAYCVDKHSADARRAGLTEQQLHGVPVWRETPFFTARQRAALALAEAVTQLGPHGVPDEVYDEAAALFDADELPRLIAMCVTINAWNRIGVTSRMSPATRA
;
A
#
# COMPACT_ATOMS: atom_id res chain seq x y z
N MET A 1 39.53 41.49 -6.16
CA MET A 1 38.60 42.25 -5.30
C MET A 1 37.42 41.34 -5.01
N THR A 2 37.39 40.86 -3.78
CA THR A 2 36.43 39.92 -3.22
C THR A 2 35.22 40.69 -2.71
N THR A 3 34.00 40.24 -2.99
CA THR A 3 32.81 40.34 -2.09
C THR A 3 31.70 39.48 -2.71
N THR A 4 31.39 38.29 -2.19
CA THR A 4 30.56 37.96 -1.00
C THR A 4 29.08 37.85 -1.35
N GLU A 5 28.63 36.60 -1.34
CA GLU A 5 27.26 36.08 -1.42
C GLU A 5 26.58 36.22 -0.06
N THR A 6 25.35 36.75 -0.02
CA THR A 6 24.53 36.85 1.20
C THR A 6 23.40 35.83 1.14
N ALA A 7 23.54 34.77 1.95
CA ALA A 7 22.49 33.80 2.23
C ALA A 7 21.50 34.35 3.29
N ALA A 8 20.21 34.07 3.10
CA ALA A 8 19.14 34.38 4.06
C ALA A 8 19.11 33.35 5.22
N PRO A 9 18.65 33.73 6.43
CA PRO A 9 18.79 32.89 7.62
C PRO A 9 17.72 31.80 7.70
N THR A 10 18.18 30.60 8.08
CA THR A 10 17.36 29.45 8.46
C THR A 10 16.81 29.66 9.87
N GLU A 11 15.48 29.62 10.02
CA GLU A 11 14.81 29.71 11.32
C GLU A 11 14.84 28.34 12.01
N THR A 12 15.68 28.21 13.04
CA THR A 12 15.79 27.01 13.87
C THR A 12 14.68 27.02 14.92
N THR A 13 13.65 26.19 14.73
CA THR A 13 12.66 25.90 15.78
C THR A 13 13.30 24.99 16.83
N ALA A 14 13.43 25.47 18.06
CA ALA A 14 13.92 24.68 19.19
C ALA A 14 12.91 23.58 19.57
N PRO A 15 13.36 22.38 20.01
CA PRO A 15 12.45 21.35 20.49
C PRO A 15 11.80 21.78 21.80
N SER A 16 10.47 21.65 21.85
CA SER A 16 9.67 21.80 23.07
C SER A 16 10.12 20.77 24.11
N LYS A 17 10.38 21.21 25.35
CA LYS A 17 10.71 20.31 26.46
C LYS A 17 9.50 19.42 26.75
N ALA A 18 9.68 18.11 26.62
CA ALA A 18 8.70 17.11 27.02
C ALA A 18 8.41 17.22 28.53
N THR A 19 7.14 17.36 28.89
CA THR A 19 6.67 17.30 30.27
C THR A 19 6.49 15.82 30.62
N GLU A 20 7.37 15.26 31.45
CA GLU A 20 7.19 13.90 31.99
C GLU A 20 5.86 13.83 32.77
N THR A 21 4.97 12.94 32.35
CA THR A 21 3.74 12.65 33.09
C THR A 21 3.96 11.35 33.85
N THR A 22 4.18 11.44 35.16
CA THR A 22 4.31 10.29 36.06
C THR A 22 2.93 9.78 36.47
N ASP A 23 2.62 8.51 36.19
CA ASP A 23 1.45 7.81 36.71
C ASP A 23 1.61 7.54 38.23
N PRO A 24 0.52 7.45 39.04
CA PRO A 24 0.53 7.14 40.49
C PRO A 24 1.38 5.95 40.95
N THR A 25 1.83 5.08 40.04
CA THR A 25 2.71 3.94 40.35
C THR A 25 4.21 4.23 40.21
N GLY A 26 4.61 5.44 39.79
CA GLY A 26 6.03 5.81 39.60
C GLY A 26 6.68 5.13 38.40
N THR A 27 5.90 4.47 37.55
CA THR A 27 6.38 3.87 36.30
C THR A 27 6.51 4.97 35.25
N THR A 28 7.73 5.23 34.78
CA THR A 28 7.96 6.06 33.59
C THR A 28 7.57 5.25 32.36
N HIS A 29 6.42 5.57 31.77
CA HIS A 29 6.13 5.12 30.42
C HIS A 29 6.99 5.92 29.44
N PRO A 30 7.55 5.30 28.38
CA PRO A 30 8.16 6.07 27.31
C PRO A 30 7.15 7.12 26.84
N ALA A 31 7.64 8.32 26.52
CA ALA A 31 6.80 9.42 26.04
C ALA A 31 5.86 8.94 24.92
N ASP A 32 4.68 9.56 24.83
CA ASP A 32 3.65 9.32 23.80
C ASP A 32 4.12 9.78 22.41
N GLU A 33 5.23 9.22 21.95
CA GLU A 33 5.93 9.55 20.71
C GLU A 33 5.80 8.40 19.71
N THR A 34 5.60 8.76 18.44
CA THR A 34 5.54 7.79 17.35
C THR A 34 6.88 7.09 17.14
N VAL A 35 6.85 5.78 16.90
CA VAL A 35 8.07 4.99 16.65
C VAL A 35 8.71 5.37 15.32
N ALA A 36 10.02 5.61 15.32
CA ALA A 36 10.79 5.89 14.10
C ALA A 36 10.76 4.70 13.12
N PRO A 37 10.74 4.96 11.79
CA PRO A 37 10.75 3.88 10.80
C PRO A 37 12.05 3.07 10.88
N PRO A 38 12.00 1.74 10.64
CA PRO A 38 13.20 0.93 10.58
C PRO A 38 14.09 1.36 9.41
N ALA A 39 15.41 1.20 9.58
CA ALA A 39 16.36 1.39 8.49
C ALA A 39 16.07 0.45 7.32
N ARG A 40 16.09 1.00 6.10
CA ARG A 40 15.94 0.25 4.86
C ARG A 40 17.12 -0.73 4.71
N ARG A 41 16.85 -1.98 4.33
CA ARG A 41 17.89 -3.01 4.17
C ARG A 41 18.69 -2.86 2.89
N ILE A 42 18.02 -2.51 1.80
CA ILE A 42 18.63 -2.32 0.47
C ILE A 42 17.73 -1.42 -0.37
N ASP A 43 18.36 -0.57 -1.20
CA ASP A 43 17.64 0.16 -2.25
C ASP A 43 17.71 -0.59 -3.58
N LEU A 44 16.59 -1.18 -4.02
CA LEU A 44 16.55 -1.86 -5.31
C LEU A 44 16.69 -0.92 -6.50
N MET A 45 16.33 0.36 -6.38
CA MET A 45 16.55 1.32 -7.47
C MET A 45 18.05 1.51 -7.71
N ASP A 46 18.83 1.67 -6.64
CA ASP A 46 20.26 1.92 -6.75
C ASP A 46 21.05 0.64 -7.08
N ASN A 47 20.62 -0.51 -6.55
CA ASN A 47 21.38 -1.77 -6.63
C ASN A 47 20.90 -2.73 -7.72
N ALA A 48 19.67 -2.53 -8.25
CA ALA A 48 19.05 -3.36 -9.27
C ALA A 48 18.06 -2.52 -10.11
N GLY A 49 18.51 -1.34 -10.55
CA GLY A 49 17.65 -0.32 -11.15
C GLY A 49 16.93 -0.77 -12.42
N ASP A 50 17.58 -1.60 -13.25
CA ASP A 50 16.96 -2.19 -14.44
C ASP A 50 15.74 -3.06 -14.10
N PHE A 51 15.86 -3.95 -13.11
CA PHE A 51 14.75 -4.74 -12.58
C PHE A 51 13.66 -3.85 -11.96
N TYR A 52 14.05 -2.84 -11.17
CA TYR A 52 13.10 -1.93 -10.55
C TYR A 52 12.33 -1.09 -11.59
N GLN A 53 12.96 -0.71 -12.71
CA GLN A 53 12.30 -0.07 -13.84
C GLN A 53 11.36 -1.03 -14.58
N ALA A 54 11.75 -2.29 -14.76
CA ALA A 54 10.88 -3.31 -15.35
C ALA A 54 9.61 -3.53 -14.51
N MET A 55 9.71 -3.45 -13.18
CA MET A 55 8.56 -3.50 -12.28
C MET A 55 7.55 -2.37 -12.52
N PHE A 56 8.01 -1.15 -12.84
CA PHE A 56 7.09 -0.05 -13.23
C PHE A 56 6.42 -0.31 -14.58
N ALA A 57 7.13 -0.91 -15.54
CA ALA A 57 6.53 -1.30 -16.82
C ALA A 57 5.45 -2.37 -16.64
N LEU A 58 5.71 -3.36 -15.78
CA LEU A 58 4.73 -4.37 -15.39
C LEU A 58 3.49 -3.73 -14.74
N ASP A 59 3.70 -2.79 -13.82
CA ASP A 59 2.64 -2.06 -13.12
C ASP A 59 1.73 -1.28 -14.08
N LYS A 60 2.33 -0.54 -15.00
CA LYS A 60 1.61 0.20 -16.06
C LYS A 60 0.84 -0.74 -16.97
N ALA A 61 1.42 -1.89 -17.33
CA ALA A 61 0.77 -2.88 -18.17
C ALA A 61 -0.44 -3.53 -17.48
N ALA A 62 -0.33 -3.81 -16.18
CA ALA A 62 -1.43 -4.37 -15.38
C ALA A 62 -2.60 -3.40 -15.24
N ALA A 63 -2.34 -2.11 -15.02
CA ALA A 63 -3.38 -1.09 -14.83
C ALA A 63 -4.13 -0.69 -16.11
N ARG A 64 -3.59 -1.00 -17.29
CA ARG A 64 -4.14 -0.51 -18.57
C ARG A 64 -5.55 -1.05 -18.83
N GLY A 65 -6.53 -0.14 -18.86
CA GLY A 65 -7.92 -0.47 -19.18
C GLY A 65 -8.71 -1.04 -18.00
N LEU A 66 -8.10 -1.19 -16.83
CA LEU A 66 -8.79 -1.60 -15.61
C LEU A 66 -9.30 -0.34 -14.88
N ASP A 67 -10.50 -0.42 -14.31
CA ASP A 67 -11.05 0.63 -13.45
C ASP A 67 -10.02 1.00 -12.34
N PRO A 68 -9.63 2.28 -12.20
CA PRO A 68 -8.74 2.74 -11.14
C PRO A 68 -9.21 2.37 -9.73
N VAL A 69 -10.52 2.38 -9.48
CA VAL A 69 -11.10 2.00 -8.17
C VAL A 69 -10.86 0.51 -7.90
N VAL A 70 -11.10 -0.35 -8.88
CA VAL A 70 -10.83 -1.80 -8.76
C VAL A 70 -9.34 -2.06 -8.58
N SER A 71 -8.49 -1.36 -9.35
CA SER A 71 -7.04 -1.47 -9.25
C SER A 71 -6.55 -1.19 -7.83
N GLU A 72 -7.02 -0.09 -7.23
CA GLU A 72 -6.60 0.28 -5.87
C GLU A 72 -7.22 -0.61 -4.78
N LEU A 73 -8.46 -1.12 -4.95
CA LEU A 73 -9.03 -2.12 -4.03
C LEU A 73 -8.15 -3.38 -3.94
N VAL A 74 -7.76 -3.92 -5.10
CA VAL A 74 -6.87 -5.08 -5.20
C VAL A 74 -5.53 -4.78 -4.54
N ARG A 75 -4.96 -3.61 -4.82
CA ARG A 75 -3.65 -3.21 -4.29
C ARG A 75 -3.66 -3.04 -2.77
N VAL A 76 -4.65 -2.35 -2.23
CA VAL A 76 -4.82 -2.15 -0.78
C VAL A 76 -5.02 -3.50 -0.11
N ARG A 77 -5.96 -4.33 -0.58
CA ARG A 77 -6.29 -5.59 0.08
C ARG A 77 -5.14 -6.59 0.09
N SER A 78 -4.47 -6.77 -1.06
CA SER A 78 -3.31 -7.66 -1.17
C SER A 78 -2.16 -7.19 -0.27
N SER A 79 -1.95 -5.87 -0.19
CA SER A 79 -0.93 -5.27 0.68
C SER A 79 -1.21 -5.47 2.17
N GLN A 80 -2.48 -5.40 2.58
CA GLN A 80 -2.91 -5.70 3.95
C GLN A 80 -2.60 -7.15 4.31
N LEU A 81 -2.97 -8.10 3.43
CA LEU A 81 -2.71 -9.53 3.65
C LEU A 81 -1.21 -9.86 3.72
N ASN A 82 -0.40 -9.19 2.90
CA ASN A 82 1.05 -9.38 2.85
C ASN A 82 1.82 -8.58 3.93
N GLY A 83 1.15 -7.70 4.69
CA GLY A 83 1.80 -6.85 5.69
C GLY A 83 2.77 -5.80 5.12
N CYS A 84 2.57 -5.34 3.88
CA CYS A 84 3.40 -4.27 3.30
C CYS A 84 2.90 -2.88 3.73
N ALA A 85 3.36 -2.36 4.86
CA ALA A 85 2.94 -1.04 5.38
C ALA A 85 3.16 0.11 4.39
N TYR A 86 4.30 0.13 3.69
CA TYR A 86 4.56 1.11 2.62
C TYR A 86 3.51 1.06 1.52
N CYS A 87 3.16 -0.15 1.07
CA CYS A 87 2.21 -0.36 -0.01
C CYS A 87 0.79 -0.01 0.44
N VAL A 88 0.40 -0.36 1.68
CA VAL A 88 -0.89 0.02 2.26
C VAL A 88 -1.02 1.54 2.31
N ASP A 89 -0.01 2.26 2.80
CA ASP A 89 -0.04 3.72 2.85
C ASP A 89 -0.17 4.35 1.46
N LYS A 90 0.71 3.96 0.54
CA LYS A 90 0.72 4.45 -0.84
C LYS A 90 -0.63 4.23 -1.52
N HIS A 91 -1.11 2.99 -1.52
CA HIS A 91 -2.32 2.62 -2.25
C HIS A 91 -3.60 3.09 -1.54
N SER A 92 -3.58 3.33 -0.23
CA SER A 92 -4.69 4.03 0.42
C SER A 92 -4.77 5.50 -0.02
N ALA A 93 -3.63 6.17 -0.22
CA ALA A 93 -3.62 7.51 -0.77
C ALA A 93 -4.05 7.54 -2.25
N ASP A 94 -3.57 6.59 -3.06
CA ASP A 94 -3.95 6.45 -4.47
C ASP A 94 -5.44 6.12 -4.61
N ALA A 95 -5.99 5.23 -3.78
CA ALA A 95 -7.41 4.91 -3.69
C ALA A 95 -8.30 6.12 -3.42
N ARG A 96 -7.91 7.00 -2.48
CA ARG A 96 -8.64 8.26 -2.21
C ARG A 96 -8.70 9.13 -3.46
N ARG A 97 -7.58 9.25 -4.17
CA ARG A 97 -7.51 10.03 -5.42
C ARG A 97 -8.35 9.40 -6.54
N ALA A 98 -8.49 8.07 -6.55
CA ALA A 98 -9.35 7.34 -7.46
C ALA A 98 -10.85 7.42 -7.10
N GLY A 99 -11.20 7.92 -5.90
CA GLY A 99 -12.58 8.16 -5.49
C GLY A 99 -13.15 7.18 -4.47
N LEU A 100 -12.33 6.31 -3.85
CA LEU A 100 -12.80 5.51 -2.71
C LEU A 100 -13.07 6.41 -1.51
N THR A 101 -14.17 6.14 -0.82
CA THR A 101 -14.50 6.81 0.44
C THR A 101 -13.70 6.23 1.61
N GLU A 102 -13.55 7.00 2.69
CA GLU A 102 -12.96 6.46 3.94
C GLU A 102 -13.74 5.25 4.47
N GLN A 103 -15.07 5.26 4.32
CA GLN A 103 -15.91 4.13 4.73
C GLN A 103 -15.56 2.86 3.95
N GLN A 104 -15.33 2.97 2.65
CA GLN A 104 -14.87 1.85 1.84
C GLN A 104 -13.46 1.43 2.24
N LEU A 105 -12.51 2.36 2.38
CA LEU A 105 -11.13 2.05 2.77
C LEU A 105 -11.03 1.31 4.11
N HIS A 106 -11.76 1.78 5.13
CA HIS A 106 -11.85 1.11 6.42
C HIS A 106 -12.58 -0.24 6.33
N GLY A 107 -13.50 -0.39 5.38
CA GLY A 107 -14.24 -1.62 5.13
C GLY A 107 -13.44 -2.69 4.38
N VAL A 108 -12.37 -2.34 3.65
CA VAL A 108 -11.60 -3.30 2.81
C VAL A 108 -11.15 -4.56 3.58
N PRO A 109 -10.59 -4.49 4.81
CA PRO A 109 -10.17 -5.68 5.53
C PRO A 109 -11.30 -6.66 5.87
N VAL A 110 -12.54 -6.16 5.96
CA VAL A 110 -13.74 -6.87 6.42
C VAL A 110 -14.85 -6.86 5.35
N TRP A 111 -14.47 -6.70 4.09
CA TRP A 111 -15.38 -6.35 2.99
C TRP A 111 -16.59 -7.28 2.85
N ARG A 112 -16.43 -8.58 3.17
CA ARG A 112 -17.50 -9.58 3.09
C ARG A 112 -18.72 -9.21 3.91
N GLU A 113 -18.50 -8.64 5.10
CA GLU A 113 -19.52 -8.25 6.08
C GLU A 113 -20.02 -6.81 5.91
N THR A 114 -19.67 -6.15 4.80
CA THR A 114 -20.04 -4.76 4.56
C THR A 114 -20.90 -4.58 3.30
N PRO A 115 -21.81 -3.60 3.27
CA PRO A 115 -22.64 -3.30 2.11
C PRO A 115 -22.02 -2.27 1.14
N PHE A 116 -20.77 -1.84 1.33
CA PHE A 116 -20.18 -0.67 0.64
C PHE A 116 -19.61 -0.97 -0.75
N PHE A 117 -19.55 -2.24 -1.13
CA PHE A 117 -18.89 -2.71 -2.35
C PHE A 117 -19.90 -3.33 -3.31
N THR A 118 -19.76 -2.98 -4.60
CA THR A 118 -20.56 -3.61 -5.66
C THR A 118 -20.19 -5.08 -5.85
N ALA A 119 -21.05 -5.87 -6.50
CA ALA A 119 -20.73 -7.27 -6.82
C ALA A 119 -19.38 -7.39 -7.58
N ARG A 120 -19.14 -6.50 -8.54
CA ARG A 120 -17.88 -6.44 -9.29
C ARG A 120 -16.66 -6.14 -8.41
N GLN A 121 -16.78 -5.21 -7.45
CA GLN A 121 -15.71 -4.93 -6.50
C GLN A 121 -15.46 -6.09 -5.54
N ARG A 122 -16.53 -6.77 -5.09
CA ARG A 122 -16.45 -7.96 -4.24
C ARG A 122 -15.76 -9.13 -4.95
N ALA A 123 -16.08 -9.38 -6.21
CA ALA A 123 -15.40 -10.39 -7.03
C ALA A 123 -13.91 -10.08 -7.21
N ALA A 124 -13.55 -8.81 -7.44
CA ALA A 124 -12.14 -8.40 -7.50
C ALA A 124 -11.40 -8.61 -6.17
N LEU A 125 -12.04 -8.27 -5.04
CA LEU A 125 -11.48 -8.50 -3.71
C LEU A 125 -11.32 -10.00 -3.43
N ALA A 126 -12.32 -10.83 -3.75
CA ALA A 126 -12.24 -12.27 -3.59
C ALA A 126 -11.08 -12.89 -4.40
N LEU A 127 -10.97 -12.51 -5.68
CA LEU A 127 -9.88 -12.97 -6.53
C LEU A 127 -8.51 -12.47 -6.03
N ALA A 128 -8.42 -11.23 -5.55
CA ALA A 128 -7.20 -10.68 -4.98
C ALA A 128 -6.72 -11.45 -3.74
N GLU A 129 -7.64 -11.81 -2.84
CA GLU A 129 -7.31 -12.64 -1.68
C GLU A 129 -6.83 -14.03 -2.10
N ALA A 130 -7.54 -14.71 -3.00
CA ALA A 130 -7.21 -16.05 -3.48
C ALA A 130 -5.84 -16.10 -4.20
N VAL A 131 -5.51 -15.08 -5.01
CA VAL A 131 -4.21 -14.99 -5.69
C VAL A 131 -3.10 -14.60 -4.71
N THR A 132 -3.38 -13.79 -3.69
CA THR A 132 -2.38 -13.38 -2.70
C THR A 132 -1.98 -14.53 -1.77
N GLN A 133 -2.97 -15.31 -1.33
CA GLN A 133 -2.80 -16.45 -0.43
C GLN A 133 -3.15 -17.75 -1.16
N LEU A 134 -2.31 -18.13 -2.12
CA LEU A 134 -2.49 -19.38 -2.86
C LEU A 134 -2.52 -20.58 -1.90
N GLY A 135 -3.66 -21.25 -1.83
CA GLY A 135 -3.81 -22.51 -1.10
C GLY A 135 -3.18 -23.69 -1.85
N PRO A 136 -3.27 -24.91 -1.28
CA PRO A 136 -2.70 -26.12 -1.88
C PRO A 136 -3.30 -26.48 -3.25
N HIS A 137 -4.48 -25.94 -3.56
CA HIS A 137 -5.21 -26.17 -4.82
C HIS A 137 -5.27 -24.92 -5.71
N GLY A 138 -4.52 -23.87 -5.38
CA GLY A 138 -4.52 -22.61 -6.14
C GLY A 138 -5.76 -21.75 -5.90
N VAL A 139 -6.20 -21.04 -6.94
CA VAL A 139 -7.42 -20.21 -6.92
C VAL A 139 -8.64 -21.13 -7.11
N PRO A 140 -9.64 -21.13 -6.23
CA PRO A 140 -10.87 -21.92 -6.41
C PRO A 140 -11.63 -21.52 -7.68
N ASP A 141 -12.16 -22.51 -8.41
CA ASP A 141 -12.93 -22.28 -9.64
C ASP A 141 -14.12 -21.33 -9.40
N GLU A 142 -14.84 -21.47 -8.29
CA GLU A 142 -15.96 -20.58 -7.94
C GLU A 142 -15.57 -19.10 -7.81
N VAL A 143 -14.37 -18.81 -7.30
CA VAL A 143 -13.86 -17.43 -7.17
C VAL A 143 -13.47 -16.89 -8.53
N TYR A 144 -12.87 -17.73 -9.38
CA TYR A 144 -12.54 -17.37 -10.74
C TYR A 144 -13.81 -17.11 -11.58
N ASP A 145 -14.79 -18.01 -11.51
CA ASP A 145 -16.04 -17.94 -12.26
C ASP A 145 -16.87 -16.72 -11.87
N GLU A 146 -16.91 -16.35 -10.58
CA GLU A 146 -17.56 -15.13 -10.12
C GLU A 146 -16.91 -13.87 -10.72
N ALA A 147 -15.58 -13.82 -10.79
CA ALA A 147 -14.87 -12.74 -11.45
C ALA A 147 -15.11 -12.76 -12.97
N ALA A 148 -15.02 -13.92 -13.62
CA ALA A 148 -15.25 -14.06 -15.06
C ALA A 148 -16.68 -13.68 -15.49
N ALA A 149 -17.66 -13.81 -14.61
CA ALA A 149 -19.03 -13.35 -14.88
C ALA A 149 -19.17 -11.81 -14.88
N LEU A 150 -18.22 -11.09 -14.27
CA LEU A 150 -18.33 -9.65 -14.02
C LEU A 150 -17.26 -8.81 -14.72
N PHE A 151 -16.17 -9.43 -15.20
CA PHE A 151 -15.06 -8.81 -15.91
C PHE A 151 -14.94 -9.41 -17.31
N ASP A 152 -14.84 -8.56 -18.34
CA ASP A 152 -14.77 -9.02 -19.72
C ASP A 152 -13.40 -9.65 -20.08
N ALA A 153 -13.27 -10.07 -21.33
CA ALA A 153 -12.06 -10.74 -21.84
C ALA A 153 -10.80 -9.86 -21.81
N ASP A 154 -10.95 -8.54 -21.81
CA ASP A 154 -9.83 -7.59 -21.70
C ASP A 154 -9.53 -7.23 -20.24
N GLU A 155 -10.55 -7.16 -19.39
CA GLU A 155 -10.43 -6.74 -17.99
C GLU A 155 -9.99 -7.86 -17.04
N LEU A 156 -10.51 -9.09 -17.19
CA LEU A 156 -10.16 -10.20 -16.29
C LEU A 156 -8.65 -10.51 -16.30
N PRO A 157 -7.96 -10.58 -17.45
CA PRO A 157 -6.51 -10.74 -17.48
C PRO A 157 -5.76 -9.57 -16.82
N ARG A 158 -6.30 -8.34 -16.90
CA ARG A 158 -5.71 -7.16 -16.24
C ARG A 158 -5.88 -7.22 -14.74
N LEU A 159 -7.04 -7.67 -14.26
CA LEU A 159 -7.29 -7.92 -12.84
C LEU A 159 -6.30 -8.95 -12.28
N ILE A 160 -6.09 -10.07 -12.99
CA ILE A 160 -5.10 -11.09 -12.61
C ILE A 160 -3.68 -10.50 -12.62
N ALA A 161 -3.32 -9.76 -13.67
CA ALA A 161 -2.02 -9.09 -13.76
C ALA A 161 -1.80 -8.10 -12.61
N MET A 162 -2.85 -7.38 -12.20
CA MET A 162 -2.82 -6.46 -11.06
C MET A 162 -2.54 -7.20 -9.76
N CYS A 163 -3.23 -8.31 -9.50
CA CYS A 163 -2.99 -9.16 -8.33
C CYS A 163 -1.53 -9.65 -8.26
N VAL A 164 -0.98 -10.11 -9.38
CA VAL A 164 0.43 -10.55 -9.48
C VAL A 164 1.39 -9.38 -9.22
N THR A 165 1.14 -8.25 -9.87
CA THR A 165 2.02 -7.07 -9.80
C THR A 165 2.09 -6.52 -8.37
N ILE A 166 0.96 -6.35 -7.68
CA ILE A 166 1.00 -5.88 -6.28
C ILE A 166 1.69 -6.89 -5.37
N ASN A 167 1.49 -8.19 -5.59
CA ASN A 167 2.17 -9.22 -4.82
C ASN A 167 3.70 -9.18 -4.98
N ALA A 168 4.19 -8.84 -6.17
CA ALA A 168 5.60 -8.61 -6.41
C ALA A 168 6.10 -7.33 -5.71
N TRP A 169 5.36 -6.22 -5.80
CA TRP A 169 5.68 -4.99 -5.06
C TRP A 169 5.71 -5.19 -3.55
N ASN A 170 4.76 -5.94 -2.99
CA ASN A 170 4.72 -6.26 -1.57
C ASN A 170 5.97 -7.04 -1.13
N ARG A 171 6.41 -8.01 -1.93
CA ARG A 171 7.63 -8.79 -1.66
C ARG A 171 8.87 -7.89 -1.67
N ILE A 172 8.96 -6.94 -2.60
CA ILE A 172 10.03 -5.94 -2.64
C ILE A 172 9.97 -5.06 -1.38
N GLY A 173 8.80 -4.48 -1.07
CA GLY A 173 8.63 -3.54 0.04
C GLY A 173 8.93 -4.16 1.40
N VAL A 174 8.39 -5.34 1.69
CA VAL A 174 8.61 -6.05 2.96
C VAL A 174 10.05 -6.51 3.09
N THR A 175 10.61 -7.14 2.05
CA THR A 175 11.97 -7.69 2.10
C THR A 175 13.02 -6.60 2.27
N SER A 176 12.85 -5.46 1.59
CA SER A 176 13.76 -4.31 1.66
C SER A 176 13.51 -3.37 2.85
N ARG A 177 12.46 -3.59 3.65
CA ARG A 177 12.02 -2.70 4.74
C ARG A 177 11.72 -1.27 4.27
N MET A 178 10.93 -1.14 3.21
CA MET A 178 10.35 0.15 2.85
C MET A 178 9.35 0.57 3.92
N SER A 179 9.45 1.83 4.36
CA SER A 179 8.59 2.39 5.40
C SER A 179 7.67 3.46 4.80
N PRO A 180 6.40 3.53 5.22
CA PRO A 180 5.50 4.60 4.78
C PRO A 180 6.03 5.96 5.21
N ALA A 181 5.62 7.01 4.51
CA ALA A 181 5.97 8.37 4.89
C ALA A 181 5.25 8.74 6.20
N THR A 182 5.98 9.30 7.16
CA THR A 182 5.37 9.97 8.32
C THR A 182 4.74 11.27 7.82
N ARG A 183 3.41 11.35 7.85
CA ARG A 183 2.69 12.59 7.57
C ARG A 183 2.30 13.22 8.91
N ALA A 184 2.69 14.46 9.11
CA ALA A 184 2.26 15.29 10.23
C ALA A 184 0.84 15.83 10.00
#